data_AF-A0AA43T4W4-F1
#
_entry.id   AF-A0AA43T4W4-F1
#
_cell.length_a   1.000
_cell.length_b   1.000
_cell.length_c   1.000
_cell.angle_alpha   90.00
_cell.angle_beta   90.00
_cell.angle_gamma   90.00
#
_symmetry.space_group_name_H-M   'P 1'
#
loop_
_entity.id
_entity.type
_entity.pdbx_description
1 polymer ?
#
loop_
_entity_poly.entity_id
_entity_poly.type
_entity_poly.pdbx_seq_one_letter_code
_entity_poly.pdbx_strand_id
1 'polypeptide(L)' 'MQTFTYEGKLYAASKDVSTLQLVINTDMWQAAGLIDNDYPKTWDELGR' A
#
# COMPACT_ATOMS: atom_id res chain seq x y z
N MET A 1 16.94 9.14 -1.07
CA MET A 1 18.40 9.05 -1.37
C MET A 1 19.14 8.05 -0.49
N GLN A 2 18.74 7.85 0.78
CA GLN A 2 19.31 6.82 1.68
C GLN A 2 19.44 5.43 1.03
N THR A 3 18.40 4.94 0.34
CA THR A 3 18.36 3.61 -0.30
C THR A 3 19.52 3.33 -1.27
N PHE A 4 20.13 4.37 -1.85
CA PHE A 4 21.24 4.25 -2.80
C PHE A 4 22.54 4.91 -2.32
N THR A 5 22.58 5.31 -1.04
CA THR A 5 23.73 5.93 -0.41
C THR A 5 24.32 4.98 0.62
N TYR A 6 25.61 4.68 0.50
CA TYR A 6 26.34 3.86 1.47
C TYR A 6 27.63 4.61 1.84
N GLU A 7 27.89 4.76 3.13
CA GLU A 7 29.05 5.52 3.65
C GLU A 7 29.21 6.92 3.03
N GLY A 8 28.09 7.63 2.83
CA GLY A 8 28.09 8.99 2.25
C GLY A 8 28.31 9.05 0.74
N LYS A 9 28.54 7.91 0.07
CA LYS A 9 28.68 7.84 -1.39
C LYS A 9 27.38 7.37 -2.04
N LEU A 10 26.96 8.07 -3.10
CA LEU A 10 25.86 7.66 -3.97
C LEU A 10 26.35 6.61 -4.98
N TYR A 11 25.70 5.45 -5.04
CA TYR A 11 26.07 4.35 -5.92
C TYR A 11 25.22 4.25 -7.19
N ALA A 12 23.99 4.75 -7.16
CA ALA A 12 23.09 4.79 -8.31
C ALA A 12 21.98 5.84 -8.11
N ALA A 13 21.39 6.30 -9.23
CA ALA A 13 20.14 7.06 -9.19
C ALA A 13 18.95 6.11 -9.05
N SER A 14 17.91 6.52 -8.32
CA SER A 14 16.67 5.74 -8.24
C SER A 14 15.97 5.73 -9.59
N LYS A 15 15.62 4.55 -10.10
CA LYS A 15 14.83 4.44 -11.34
C LYS A 15 13.39 4.88 -11.12
N ASP A 16 12.73 4.32 -10.11
CA ASP A 16 11.34 4.57 -9.73
C ASP A 16 11.16 4.35 -8.21
N VAL A 17 9.98 4.69 -7.67
CA VAL A 17 9.58 4.40 -6.29
C VAL A 17 8.20 3.72 -6.26
N SER A 18 7.95 2.92 -5.23
CA SER A 18 6.65 2.30 -4.98
C SER A 18 6.23 2.50 -3.53
N THR A 19 4.93 2.42 -3.28
CA THR A 19 4.36 2.33 -1.93
C THR A 19 3.47 1.10 -1.84
N LEU A 20 3.37 0.52 -0.65
CA LEU A 20 2.39 -0.52 -0.37
C LEU A 20 1.01 0.13 -0.20
N GLN A 21 -0.03 -0.55 -0.68
CA GLN A 21 -1.42 -0.15 -0.53
C GLN A 21 -2.33 -1.39 -0.53
N LEU A 22 -3.46 -1.30 0.17
CA LEU A 22 -4.57 -2.25 0.04
C LEU A 22 -5.42 -1.88 -1.18
N VAL A 23 -5.63 -2.83 -2.09
CA VAL A 23 -6.48 -2.66 -3.28
C VAL A 23 -7.74 -3.49 -3.09
N ILE A 24 -8.90 -2.85 -3.19
CA ILE A 24 -10.22 -3.48 -3.03
C ILE A 24 -10.83 -3.75 -4.42
N ASN A 25 -11.36 -4.95 -4.62
CA ASN A 25 -12.20 -5.25 -5.77
C ASN A 25 -13.60 -4.65 -5.52
N THR A 26 -13.91 -3.55 -6.22
CA THR A 26 -15.14 -2.79 -6.02
C THR A 26 -16.40 -3.58 -6.35
N ASP A 27 -16.35 -4.47 -7.34
CA ASP A 27 -17.51 -5.25 -7.76
C ASP A 27 -17.89 -6.28 -6.68
N MET A 28 -16.88 -6.95 -6.11
CA MET A 28 -17.09 -7.87 -4.99
C MET A 28 -17.52 -7.14 -3.71
N TRP A 29 -16.94 -5.96 -3.45
CA TRP A 29 -17.30 -5.13 -2.30
C TRP A 29 -18.77 -4.71 -2.33
N GLN A 30 -19.22 -4.22 -3.48
CA GLN A 30 -20.62 -3.84 -3.71
C GLN A 30 -21.57 -5.05 -3.68
N ALA A 31 -21.17 -6.19 -4.26
CA ALA A 31 -21.97 -7.42 -4.22
C ALA A 31 -22.17 -7.95 -2.78
N ALA A 32 -21.21 -7.69 -1.89
CA ALA A 32 -21.32 -7.96 -0.46
C ALA A 32 -22.15 -6.91 0.32
N GLY A 33 -22.63 -5.85 -0.35
CA GLY A 33 -23.39 -4.76 0.26
C GLY A 33 -22.54 -3.75 1.05
N LEU A 34 -21.22 -3.76 0.86
CA LEU A 34 -20.29 -2.90 1.60
C LEU A 34 -20.12 -1.54 0.91
N ILE A 35 -19.85 -0.51 1.72
CA ILE A 35 -19.65 0.88 1.30
C ILE A 35 -18.26 1.38 1.72
N ASP A 36 -17.90 2.61 1.33
CA ASP A 36 -16.60 3.21 1.67
C ASP A 36 -16.36 3.34 3.18
N ASN A 37 -17.42 3.46 3.97
CA ASN A 37 -17.30 3.49 5.43
C ASN A 37 -16.86 2.15 6.04
N ASP A 38 -16.97 1.05 5.28
CA ASP A 38 -16.61 -0.29 5.73
C ASP A 38 -15.14 -0.64 5.44
N TYR A 39 -14.37 0.27 4.84
CA TYR A 39 -12.95 0.00 4.59
C TYR A 39 -12.21 -0.26 5.91
N PRO A 40 -11.41 -1.34 5.99
CA PRO A 40 -10.70 -1.69 7.20
C PRO A 40 -9.63 -0.64 7.49
N LYS A 41 -9.61 -0.16 8.72
CA LYS A 41 -8.63 0.82 9.25
C LYS A 41 -7.64 0.16 10.20
N THR A 42 -7.90 -1.10 10.58
CA THR A 42 -7.06 -1.92 11.46
C THR A 42 -6.86 -3.33 10.89
N TRP A 43 -5.83 -4.02 11.38
CA TRP A 43 -5.56 -5.41 10.99
C TRP A 43 -6.67 -6.38 11.42
N ASP A 44 -7.26 -6.15 12.59
CA ASP A 44 -8.37 -6.97 13.08
C ASP A 44 -9.63 -6.81 12.24
N GLU A 45 -9.88 -5.62 11.68
CA GLU A 45 -10.97 -5.40 10.72
C GLU A 45 -10.70 -6.05 9.37
N LEU A 46 -9.43 -6.09 8.92
CA LEU A 46 -9.04 -6.72 7.65
C LEU A 46 -9.07 -8.25 7.70
N GLY A 47 -8.83 -8.86 8.86
CA GLY A 47 -8.70 -10.31 9.02
C GLY A 47 -10.01 -11.07 9.29
N ARG A 48 -11.15 -10.39 9.37
CA ARG A 48 -12.48 -10.98 9.58
C ARG A 48 -13.15 -11.31 8.25
#